data_AF-V5EMP1-F1
#
_entry.id   AF-V5EMP1-F1
#
_cell.length_a   1.000
_cell.length_b   1.000
_cell.length_c   1.000
_cell.angle_alpha   90.00
_cell.angle_beta   90.00
_cell.angle_gamma   90.00
#
_symmetry.space_group_name_H-M   'P 1'
#
loop_
_entity.id
_entity.type
_entity.pdbx_description
1 polymer ?
#
loop_
_entity_poly.entity_id
_entity_poly.type
_entity_poly.pdbx_seq_one_letter_code
_entity_poly.pdbx_strand_id
1 'polypeptide(L)'
;MIWKKTYLEASLLIIAPYSGRKMNNMKKNITIDINSIPTQIEYSEGNLHVVGLMDEPFGAIKSGKKTIEIRANSDDRPFDYSIIKANHNLRFMNERTGKVIDTKVVRVSHYPNIKRLFEMEGTENTLSVPWTVAQGIELIHSFPGYKESIVKHGVYAIEIETT
;
A
#
# COMPACT_ATOMS: atom_id res chain seq x y z
N MET A 1 11.02 -81.42 5.85
CA MET A 1 11.62 -80.98 4.59
C MET A 1 11.12 -79.58 4.28
N ILE A 2 12.04 -78.61 4.31
CA ILE A 2 12.04 -77.29 3.65
C ILE A 2 11.17 -76.15 4.24
N TRP A 3 11.82 -75.45 5.19
CA TRP A 3 12.11 -74.01 5.31
C TRP A 3 11.00 -72.94 5.12
N LYS A 4 10.73 -72.28 6.25
CA LYS A 4 9.98 -71.04 6.45
C LYS A 4 10.75 -69.83 5.89
N LYS A 5 10.02 -68.87 5.32
CA LYS A 5 10.51 -67.54 4.91
C LYS A 5 11.06 -66.78 6.12
N THR A 6 12.28 -66.28 6.00
CA THR A 6 12.87 -65.26 6.86
C THR A 6 12.90 -63.93 6.10
N TYR A 7 12.29 -62.90 6.68
CA TYR A 7 12.65 -61.50 6.42
C TYR A 7 12.89 -60.85 7.78
N LEU A 8 14.11 -60.38 7.99
CA LEU A 8 14.60 -59.72 9.19
C LEU A 8 15.07 -58.32 8.77
N GLU A 9 14.26 -57.34 9.18
CA GLU A 9 14.50 -55.97 9.65
C GLU A 9 15.75 -55.14 9.27
N ALA A 10 15.44 -53.84 9.16
CA ALA A 10 16.22 -52.64 9.50
C ALA A 10 17.17 -52.00 8.46
N SER A 11 16.69 -50.91 7.85
CA SER A 11 17.28 -49.58 8.08
C SER A 11 16.27 -48.48 7.72
N LEU A 12 15.84 -47.72 8.73
CA LEU A 12 15.15 -46.45 8.59
C LEU A 12 16.07 -45.47 7.83
N LEU A 13 15.67 -45.06 6.63
CA LEU A 13 16.03 -43.74 6.11
C LEU A 13 14.73 -42.95 5.94
N ILE A 14 14.50 -42.06 6.90
CA ILE A 14 13.43 -41.08 6.89
C ILE A 14 13.69 -40.13 5.72
N ILE A 15 12.89 -40.24 4.66
CA ILE A 15 12.73 -39.16 3.69
C ILE A 15 11.32 -38.62 3.88
N ALA A 16 11.19 -37.72 4.86
CA ALA A 16 10.00 -36.94 5.12
C ALA A 16 9.70 -36.02 3.90
N PRO A 17 8.43 -35.65 3.68
CA PRO A 17 7.98 -35.03 2.44
C PRO A 17 8.63 -33.68 2.22
N TYR A 18 8.86 -33.39 0.93
CA TYR A 18 9.29 -32.09 0.39
C TYR A 18 8.54 -30.95 1.08
N SER A 19 9.18 -30.37 2.09
CA SER A 19 8.61 -29.33 2.94
C SER A 19 8.75 -27.98 2.23
N GLY A 20 7.60 -27.38 1.95
CA GLY A 20 7.46 -25.94 1.83
C GLY A 20 8.29 -25.27 0.72
N ARG A 21 7.85 -25.39 -0.53
CA ARG A 21 7.83 -24.16 -1.34
C ARG A 21 6.89 -23.20 -0.62
N LYS A 22 7.45 -22.21 0.08
CA LYS A 22 6.71 -20.97 0.36
C LYS A 22 6.13 -20.53 -0.98
N MET A 23 4.81 -20.49 -1.09
CA MET A 23 4.16 -19.85 -2.23
C MET A 23 4.71 -18.43 -2.27
N ASN A 24 5.58 -18.19 -3.24
CA ASN A 24 6.16 -16.89 -3.51
C ASN A 24 5.04 -15.86 -3.54
N ASN A 25 5.21 -14.77 -2.80
CA ASN A 25 4.38 -13.56 -2.79
C ASN A 25 3.76 -13.33 -4.17
N MET A 26 2.49 -13.73 -4.35
CA MET A 26 1.69 -13.18 -5.44
C MET A 26 1.66 -11.68 -5.18
N LYS A 27 2.26 -10.88 -6.07
CA LYS A 27 2.02 -9.44 -6.12
C LYS A 27 0.49 -9.30 -6.16
N LYS A 28 -0.11 -8.86 -5.05
CA LYS A 28 -1.55 -8.64 -4.98
C LYS A 28 -1.82 -7.37 -5.77
N ASN A 29 -2.00 -7.51 -7.07
CA ASN A 29 -2.36 -6.41 -7.95
C ASN A 29 -3.80 -6.02 -7.64
N ILE A 30 -4.03 -4.75 -7.33
CA ILE A 30 -5.38 -4.22 -7.12
C ILE A 30 -5.91 -3.78 -8.48
N THR A 31 -7.10 -4.26 -8.84
CA THR A 31 -7.78 -3.88 -10.07
C THR A 31 -9.13 -3.27 -9.72
N ILE A 32 -9.43 -2.13 -10.33
CA ILE A 32 -10.73 -1.46 -10.20
C ILE A 32 -11.32 -1.21 -11.59
N ASP A 33 -12.65 -1.15 -11.70
CA ASP A 33 -13.32 -0.85 -12.97
C ASP A 33 -13.42 0.66 -13.17
N ILE A 34 -12.69 1.19 -14.14
CA ILE A 34 -12.75 2.60 -14.56
C ILE A 34 -13.45 2.64 -15.91
N ASN A 35 -14.64 3.25 -15.98
CA ASN A 35 -15.47 3.25 -17.20
C ASN A 35 -15.70 1.85 -17.78
N SER A 36 -15.96 0.86 -16.91
CA SER A 36 -16.12 -0.56 -17.26
C SER A 36 -14.85 -1.24 -17.82
N ILE A 37 -13.68 -0.63 -17.62
CA ILE A 37 -12.38 -1.19 -17.99
C ILE A 37 -11.64 -1.59 -16.71
N PRO A 38 -11.35 -2.89 -16.50
CA PRO A 38 -10.52 -3.34 -15.39
C PRO A 38 -9.13 -2.70 -15.49
N THR A 39 -8.78 -1.88 -14.51
CA THR A 39 -7.57 -1.08 -14.48
C THR A 39 -6.77 -1.40 -13.22
N GLN A 40 -5.51 -1.75 -13.39
CA GLN A 40 -4.61 -1.99 -12.28
C GLN A 40 -4.21 -0.67 -11.63
N ILE A 41 -4.33 -0.61 -10.31
CA ILE A 41 -3.83 0.47 -9.45
C ILE A 41 -2.91 -0.12 -8.38
N GLU A 42 -2.17 0.76 -7.69
CA GLU A 42 -1.33 0.36 -6.55
C GLU A 42 -0.26 -0.67 -6.94
N TYR A 43 0.62 -0.26 -7.86
CA TYR A 43 1.74 -1.09 -8.33
C TYR A 43 3.01 -0.28 -8.50
N SER A 44 4.13 -0.96 -8.75
CA SER A 44 5.44 -0.33 -8.93
C SER A 44 6.23 -0.95 -10.07
N GLU A 45 6.88 -0.09 -10.84
CA GLU A 45 7.76 -0.42 -11.96
C GLU A 45 9.06 0.39 -11.81
N GLY A 46 10.08 -0.23 -11.20
CA GLY A 46 11.30 0.47 -10.83
C GLY A 46 11.01 1.59 -9.83
N ASN A 47 11.34 2.83 -10.21
CA ASN A 47 11.12 4.03 -9.39
C ASN A 47 9.77 4.71 -9.67
N LEU A 48 8.90 4.12 -10.50
CA LEU A 48 7.54 4.59 -10.71
C LEU A 48 6.58 3.81 -9.81
N HIS A 49 5.74 4.53 -9.09
CA HIS A 49 4.66 3.96 -8.28
C HIS A 49 3.33 4.54 -8.76
N VAL A 50 2.34 3.70 -8.99
CA VAL A 50 0.99 4.12 -9.41
C VAL A 50 0.03 3.89 -8.27
N VAL A 51 -0.74 4.90 -7.88
CA VAL A 51 -1.69 4.84 -6.76
C VAL A 51 -3.04 5.44 -7.15
N GLY A 52 -4.13 4.82 -6.69
CA GLY A 52 -5.49 5.31 -6.92
C GLY A 52 -5.87 6.45 -5.98
N LEU A 53 -6.64 7.42 -6.48
CA LEU A 53 -7.25 8.49 -5.70
C LEU A 53 -8.71 8.72 -6.09
N MET A 54 -9.53 9.07 -5.11
CA MET A 54 -10.85 9.66 -5.34
C MET A 54 -10.73 11.07 -5.93
N ASP A 55 -11.84 11.61 -6.42
CA ASP A 55 -11.89 12.91 -7.10
C ASP A 55 -11.33 14.08 -6.30
N GLU A 56 -11.76 14.22 -5.05
CA GLU A 56 -11.40 15.35 -4.22
C GLU A 56 -9.88 15.44 -3.95
N PRO A 57 -9.20 14.38 -3.45
CA PRO A 57 -7.74 14.43 -3.28
C PRO A 57 -7.00 14.56 -4.60
N PHE A 58 -7.50 13.94 -5.69
CA PHE A 58 -6.90 14.11 -7.01
C PHE A 58 -6.94 15.57 -7.48
N GLY A 59 -8.09 16.23 -7.32
CA GLY A 59 -8.26 17.65 -7.65
C GLY A 59 -7.40 18.57 -6.79
N ALA A 60 -7.28 18.28 -5.49
CA ALA A 60 -6.48 19.06 -4.55
C ALA A 60 -4.96 18.96 -4.83
N ILE A 61 -4.47 17.80 -5.24
CA ILE A 61 -3.09 17.65 -5.70
C ILE A 61 -2.89 18.41 -7.01
N LYS A 62 -3.81 18.25 -7.96
CA LYS A 62 -3.74 18.94 -9.26
C LYS A 62 -3.68 20.46 -9.14
N SER A 63 -4.36 21.04 -8.16
CA SER A 63 -4.36 22.48 -7.93
C SER A 63 -3.18 22.99 -7.09
N GLY A 64 -2.31 22.10 -6.60
CA GLY A 64 -1.21 22.43 -5.69
C GLY A 64 -1.65 22.71 -4.25
N LYS A 65 -2.93 22.53 -3.92
CA LYS A 65 -3.44 22.71 -2.55
C LYS A 65 -2.91 21.62 -1.61
N LYS A 66 -2.87 20.38 -2.10
CA LYS A 66 -2.40 19.21 -1.35
C LYS A 66 -1.04 18.79 -1.91
N THR A 67 -0.01 18.96 -1.08
CA THR A 67 1.40 18.66 -1.43
C THR A 67 1.93 17.44 -0.70
N ILE A 68 1.16 16.87 0.24
CA ILE A 68 1.54 15.67 0.99
C ILE A 68 0.42 14.64 0.90
N GLU A 69 0.75 13.44 0.44
CA GLU A 69 -0.15 12.31 0.39
C GLU A 69 -0.05 11.42 1.63
N ILE A 70 -1.20 11.08 2.23
CA ILE A 70 -1.29 10.20 3.40
C ILE A 70 -1.57 8.78 2.93
N ARG A 71 -0.75 7.82 3.35
CA ARG A 71 -0.97 6.38 3.06
C ARG A 71 -0.66 5.50 4.25
N ALA A 72 -1.40 4.41 4.39
CA ALA A 72 -1.09 3.36 5.36
C ALA A 72 -1.03 2.02 4.63
N ASN A 73 -0.09 1.16 5.03
CA ASN A 73 -0.08 -0.23 4.58
C ASN A 73 -1.29 -0.93 5.20
N SER A 74 -2.21 -1.47 4.40
CA SER A 74 -3.37 -2.21 4.91
C SER A 74 -3.45 -3.61 4.33
N ASP A 75 -4.10 -4.51 5.07
CA ASP A 75 -4.36 -5.87 4.60
C ASP A 75 -5.45 -5.89 3.50
N ASP A 76 -6.31 -4.85 3.47
CA ASP A 76 -7.39 -4.66 2.48
C ASP A 76 -6.87 -4.17 1.12
N ARG A 77 -5.90 -3.25 1.13
CA ARG A 77 -5.21 -2.74 -0.05
C ARG A 77 -3.70 -2.96 0.10
N PRO A 78 -3.22 -4.16 -0.21
CA PRO A 78 -1.87 -4.62 0.10
C PRO A 78 -0.85 -4.06 -0.89
N PHE A 79 -0.61 -2.75 -0.82
CA PHE A 79 0.53 -2.08 -1.40
C PHE A 79 1.50 -1.67 -0.29
N ASP A 80 2.78 -1.96 -0.49
CA ASP A 80 3.80 -1.60 0.49
C ASP A 80 4.33 -0.20 0.21
N TYR A 81 3.83 0.80 0.94
CA TYR A 81 4.27 2.19 0.80
C TYR A 81 5.70 2.42 1.34
N SER A 82 6.31 1.46 2.04
CA SER A 82 7.70 1.59 2.53
C SER A 82 8.74 1.57 1.41
N ILE A 83 8.37 1.11 0.21
CA ILE A 83 9.27 1.05 -0.95
C ILE A 83 9.43 2.41 -1.64
N ILE A 84 8.53 3.35 -1.40
CA ILE A 84 8.56 4.69 -2.00
C ILE A 84 9.65 5.51 -1.32
N LYS A 85 10.48 6.19 -2.10
CA LYS A 85 11.60 7.01 -1.61
C LYS A 85 11.64 8.36 -2.31
N ALA A 86 12.37 9.30 -1.72
CA ALA A 86 12.71 10.55 -2.37
C ALA A 86 13.34 10.28 -3.76
N ASN A 87 13.05 11.17 -4.71
CA ASN A 87 13.42 11.06 -6.12
C ASN A 87 12.71 9.94 -6.92
N HIS A 88 11.77 9.21 -6.33
CA HIS A 88 10.88 8.35 -7.11
C HIS A 88 9.80 9.19 -7.83
N ASN A 89 9.08 8.56 -8.75
CA ASN A 89 7.91 9.14 -9.40
C ASN A 89 6.66 8.49 -8.82
N LEU A 90 5.68 9.32 -8.44
CA LEU A 90 4.39 8.87 -7.95
C LEU A 90 3.31 9.36 -8.92
N ARG A 91 2.67 8.41 -9.61
CA ARG A 91 1.56 8.66 -10.53
C ARG A 91 0.25 8.43 -9.80
N PHE A 92 -0.53 9.49 -9.68
CA PHE A 92 -1.89 9.41 -9.18
C PHE A 92 -2.84 9.11 -10.32
N MET A 93 -3.70 8.12 -10.15
CA MET A 93 -4.80 7.81 -11.06
C MET A 93 -6.12 8.10 -10.38
N ASN A 94 -6.96 8.90 -11.01
CA ASN A 94 -8.30 9.15 -10.52
C ASN A 94 -9.16 7.88 -10.73
N GLU A 95 -9.64 7.27 -9.65
CA GLU A 95 -10.35 5.98 -9.65
C GLU A 95 -11.69 6.04 -10.39
N ARG A 96 -12.26 7.23 -10.63
CA ARG A 96 -13.52 7.39 -11.37
C ARG A 96 -13.32 7.65 -12.85
N THR A 97 -12.34 8.48 -13.21
CA THR A 97 -12.18 9.03 -14.57
C THR A 97 -10.99 8.46 -15.33
N GLY A 98 -10.05 7.80 -14.65
CA GLY A 98 -8.81 7.29 -15.24
C GLY A 98 -7.77 8.37 -15.60
N LYS A 99 -8.06 9.64 -15.31
CA LYS A 99 -7.08 10.73 -15.50
C LYS A 99 -5.88 10.52 -14.58
N VAL A 100 -4.71 10.96 -15.04
CA VAL A 100 -3.45 10.81 -14.29
C VAL A 100 -2.81 12.16 -13.96
N ILE A 101 -2.06 12.19 -12.87
CA ILE A 101 -1.12 13.26 -12.50
C ILE A 101 0.22 12.59 -12.20
N ASP A 102 1.27 13.02 -12.88
CA ASP A 102 2.63 12.61 -12.59
C ASP A 102 3.27 13.59 -11.60
N THR A 103 3.92 13.04 -10.57
CA THR A 103 4.58 13.81 -9.52
C THR A 103 5.94 13.23 -9.19
N LYS A 104 6.81 14.08 -8.65
CA LYS A 104 8.08 13.72 -8.05
C LYS A 104 7.91 13.57 -6.54
N VAL A 105 8.44 12.49 -5.96
CA VAL A 105 8.51 12.35 -4.50
C VAL A 105 9.67 13.18 -3.99
N VAL A 106 9.37 14.18 -3.17
CA VAL A 106 10.35 15.06 -2.52
C VAL A 106 10.89 14.40 -1.26
N ARG A 107 10.00 13.91 -0.41
CA ARG A 107 10.32 13.29 0.88
C ARG A 107 9.27 12.25 1.25
N VAL A 108 9.70 11.24 2.00
CA VAL A 108 8.79 10.30 2.67
C VAL A 108 9.07 10.35 4.17
N SER A 109 8.03 10.43 4.99
CA SER A 109 8.14 10.38 6.44
C SER A 109 7.11 9.43 7.01
N HIS A 110 7.48 8.77 8.10
CA HIS A 110 6.65 7.74 8.73
C HIS A 110 6.34 8.15 10.17
N TYR A 111 5.08 8.04 10.54
CA TYR A 111 4.55 8.48 11.82
C TYR A 111 3.82 7.35 12.53
N PRO A 112 3.85 7.31 13.88
CA PRO A 112 3.18 6.27 14.64
C PRO A 112 1.64 6.37 14.57
N ASN A 113 1.08 7.54 14.24
CA ASN A 113 -0.36 7.75 14.12
C ASN A 113 -0.68 9.04 13.34
N ILE A 114 -1.95 9.18 12.94
CA ILE A 114 -2.46 10.33 12.18
C ILE A 114 -2.34 11.65 12.95
N LYS A 115 -2.56 11.64 14.26
CA LYS A 115 -2.45 12.86 15.07
C LYS A 115 -1.04 13.44 14.95
N ARG A 116 0.00 12.59 15.09
CA ARG A 116 1.39 13.02 14.97
C ARG A 116 1.72 13.50 13.56
N LEU A 117 1.17 12.86 12.53
CA LEU A 117 1.31 13.31 11.15
C LEU A 117 0.76 14.74 10.98
N PHE A 118 -0.47 15.00 11.45
CA PHE A 118 -1.06 16.34 11.32
C PHE A 118 -0.35 17.41 12.16
N GLU A 119 0.19 17.06 13.34
CA GLU A 119 1.02 17.99 14.12
C GLU A 119 2.29 18.44 13.39
N MET A 120 2.86 17.57 12.55
CA MET A 120 4.13 17.81 11.86
C MET A 120 3.95 18.39 10.46
N GLU A 121 2.96 17.90 9.72
CA GLU A 121 2.77 18.19 8.29
C GLU A 121 1.63 19.19 8.03
N GLY A 122 0.73 19.40 9.00
CA GLY A 122 -0.46 20.25 8.86
C GLY A 122 -1.61 19.57 8.11
N THR A 123 -2.86 19.88 8.47
CA THR A 123 -4.04 19.37 7.74
C THR A 123 -4.21 20.06 6.39
N GLU A 124 -3.74 21.31 6.28
CA GLU A 124 -3.80 22.14 5.09
C GLU A 124 -2.98 21.58 3.91
N ASN A 125 -1.86 20.91 4.20
CA ASN A 125 -0.99 20.32 3.17
C ASN A 125 -1.40 18.88 2.82
N THR A 126 -2.17 18.23 3.71
CA THR A 126 -2.43 16.80 3.66
C THR A 126 -3.88 16.45 3.32
N LEU A 127 -4.84 17.35 3.50
CA LEU A 127 -6.26 17.13 3.24
C LEU A 127 -6.80 18.05 2.14
N SER A 128 -7.83 17.58 1.44
CA SER A 128 -8.46 18.33 0.34
C SER A 128 -9.29 19.53 0.82
N VAL A 129 -9.63 19.59 2.10
CA VAL A 129 -10.52 20.58 2.74
C VAL A 129 -9.83 21.07 4.03
N PRO A 130 -9.96 22.36 4.41
CA PRO A 130 -9.31 22.90 5.62
C PRO A 130 -10.01 22.42 6.90
N TRP A 131 -9.88 21.13 7.19
CA TRP A 131 -10.46 20.51 8.36
C TRP A 131 -9.58 20.67 9.59
N THR A 132 -10.23 20.63 10.74
CA THR A 132 -9.55 20.49 12.02
C THR A 132 -8.87 19.12 12.11
N VAL A 133 -7.88 19.01 12.99
CA VAL A 133 -7.19 17.74 13.28
C VAL A 133 -8.18 16.63 13.64
N ALA A 134 -9.21 16.92 14.44
CA ALA A 134 -10.23 15.94 14.83
C ALA A 134 -11.01 15.40 13.64
N GLN A 135 -11.54 16.29 12.79
CA GLN A 135 -12.25 15.92 11.56
C GLN A 135 -11.35 15.16 10.58
N GLY A 136 -10.09 15.56 10.47
CA GLY A 136 -9.10 14.84 9.67
C GLY A 136 -8.88 13.40 10.15
N ILE A 137 -8.75 13.20 11.47
CA ILE A 137 -8.58 11.86 12.04
C ILE A 137 -9.81 11.00 11.76
N GLU A 138 -11.01 11.55 11.91
CA GLU A 138 -12.27 10.85 11.62
C GLU A 138 -12.35 10.44 10.14
N LEU A 139 -12.01 11.34 9.20
CA LEU A 139 -11.95 10.96 7.78
C LEU A 139 -10.95 9.83 7.57
N ILE A 140 -9.71 9.96 8.02
CA ILE A 140 -8.69 8.96 7.71
C ILE A 140 -9.07 7.59 8.28
N HIS A 141 -9.67 7.55 9.47
CA HIS A 141 -10.17 6.30 10.06
C HIS A 141 -11.45 5.77 9.41
N SER A 142 -12.15 6.56 8.59
CA SER A 142 -13.32 6.10 7.84
C SER A 142 -12.94 5.24 6.63
N PHE A 143 -11.68 5.29 6.17
CA PHE A 143 -11.20 4.42 5.10
C PHE A 143 -11.12 2.96 5.56
N PRO A 144 -11.59 2.00 4.75
CA PRO A 144 -11.55 0.58 5.08
C PRO A 144 -10.14 0.12 5.51
N GLY A 145 -10.09 -0.49 6.69
CA GLY A 145 -8.88 -1.05 7.29
C GLY A 145 -7.86 -0.04 7.81
N TYR A 146 -8.03 1.27 7.58
CA TYR A 146 -7.02 2.26 7.94
C TYR A 146 -6.87 2.39 9.46
N LYS A 147 -7.97 2.39 10.22
CA LYS A 147 -7.91 2.56 11.67
C LYS A 147 -7.05 1.48 12.33
N GLU A 148 -7.26 0.22 11.99
CA GLU A 148 -6.51 -0.92 12.52
C GLU A 148 -5.09 -0.97 11.94
N SER A 149 -4.97 -0.70 10.64
CA SER A 149 -3.68 -0.74 9.94
C SER A 149 -2.72 0.32 10.45
N ILE A 150 -3.19 1.53 10.72
CA ILE A 150 -2.35 2.63 11.24
C ILE A 150 -1.83 2.29 12.64
N VAL A 151 -2.63 1.65 13.47
CA VAL A 151 -2.16 1.18 14.80
C VAL A 151 -1.03 0.16 14.67
N LYS A 152 -1.11 -0.73 13.67
CA LYS A 152 -0.14 -1.82 13.46
C LYS A 152 1.11 -1.38 12.70
N HIS A 153 0.95 -0.48 11.74
CA HIS A 153 1.97 -0.17 10.73
C HIS A 153 2.38 1.31 10.70
N GLY A 154 1.72 2.17 11.48
CA GLY A 154 1.87 3.62 11.36
C GLY A 154 1.30 4.16 10.05
N VAL A 155 1.72 5.37 9.69
CA VAL A 155 1.24 6.10 8.52
C VAL A 155 2.38 6.82 7.82
N TYR A 156 2.33 6.87 6.50
CA TYR A 156 3.27 7.59 5.66
C TYR A 156 2.70 8.94 5.24
N ALA A 157 3.54 9.96 5.33
CA ALA A 157 3.39 11.25 4.66
C ALA A 157 4.36 11.27 3.48
N ILE A 158 3.84 11.38 2.27
CA ILE A 158 4.61 11.38 1.03
C ILE A 158 4.49 12.78 0.43
N GLU A 159 5.54 13.58 0.59
CA GLU A 159 5.63 14.91 0.02
C GLU A 159 5.92 14.82 -1.48
N ILE A 160 5.13 15.55 -2.27
CA ILE A 160 5.12 15.47 -3.72
C ILE A 160 5.21 16.85 -4.37
N GLU A 161 5.82 16.88 -5.55
CA GLU A 161 5.85 18.04 -6.42
C GLU A 161 5.26 17.64 -7.78
N THR A 162 4.23 18.36 -8.24
CA THR A 162 3.65 18.14 -9.56
C THR A 162 4.65 18.52 -10.65
N THR A 163 4.86 17.63 -11.62
CA THR A 163 5.83 17.81 -12.71
C THR A 163 5.21 18.49 -13.93
#